data_AF-A0A2E0X6K0-F1
#
_entry.id   AF-A0A2E0X6K0-F1
#
_cell.length_a   1.000
_cell.length_b   1.000
_cell.length_c   1.000
_cell.angle_alpha   90.00
_cell.angle_beta   90.00
_cell.angle_gamma   90.00
#
_symmetry.space_group_name_H-M   'P 1'
#
loop_
_entity.id
_entity.type
_entity.pdbx_description
1 polymer ?
#
loop_
_entity_poly.entity_id
_entity_poly.type
_entity_poly.pdbx_seq_one_letter_code
_entity_poly.pdbx_strand_id
1 'polypeptide(L)'
;MSSPARSPAIAVVLSAAGALLTGCGGYGPVSPAAYDLAKGVYSVTSRESAEHLDVLASKIDEAAGAGQLTGDEQLWLRDMVATARNGDWAAARDAARTMMEDQIDDANRH
;
A
#
# COMPACT_ATOMS: atom_id res chain seq x y z
N MET A 1 33.43 26.63 -29.26
CA MET A 1 33.91 25.25 -29.51
C MET A 1 33.84 24.53 -28.16
N SER A 2 32.67 23.98 -27.82
CA SER A 2 32.33 22.54 -27.86
C SER A 2 32.75 21.79 -26.59
N SER A 3 31.81 21.72 -25.62
CA SER A 3 31.31 20.59 -24.77
C SER A 3 32.26 19.49 -24.22
N PRO A 4 31.86 18.63 -23.23
CA PRO A 4 30.50 18.37 -22.71
C PRO A 4 30.32 18.17 -21.18
N ALA A 5 29.03 18.24 -20.79
CA ALA A 5 28.26 17.47 -19.81
C ALA A 5 28.96 16.46 -18.87
N ARG A 6 28.43 16.36 -17.64
CA ARG A 6 27.93 15.12 -17.01
C ARG A 6 27.30 15.41 -15.64
N SER A 7 25.97 15.49 -15.61
CA SER A 7 25.23 14.80 -14.54
C SER A 7 25.13 13.34 -14.96
N PRO A 8 25.24 12.37 -14.04
CA PRO A 8 24.00 11.88 -13.45
C PRO A 8 24.12 11.32 -12.03
N ALA A 9 22.96 11.30 -11.36
CA ALA A 9 22.52 10.31 -10.38
C ALA A 9 23.30 10.19 -9.06
N ILE A 10 22.55 10.11 -7.96
CA ILE A 10 22.57 9.02 -6.97
C ILE A 10 21.97 9.56 -5.67
N ALA A 11 20.76 9.10 -5.37
CA ALA A 11 20.44 8.58 -4.06
C ALA A 11 19.16 7.76 -4.23
N VAL A 12 19.33 6.52 -4.72
CA VAL A 12 18.33 5.47 -4.52
C VAL A 12 18.25 5.28 -3.01
N VAL A 13 17.20 5.80 -2.38
CA VAL A 13 16.91 5.48 -0.98
C VAL A 13 16.38 4.06 -0.97
N LEU A 14 17.30 3.14 -0.72
CA LEU A 14 17.07 1.73 -0.50
C LEU A 14 16.39 1.55 0.87
N SER A 15 15.08 1.82 0.95
CA SER A 15 14.31 1.49 2.16
C SER A 15 13.92 0.02 2.10
N ALA A 16 14.88 -0.84 2.41
CA ALA A 16 14.65 -2.24 2.74
C ALA A 16 14.20 -2.33 4.21
N ALA A 17 12.89 -2.22 4.48
CA ALA A 17 12.28 -2.62 5.74
C ALA A 17 10.75 -2.72 5.56
N GLY A 18 10.21 -3.94 5.61
CA GLY A 18 8.75 -4.16 5.55
C GLY A 18 8.34 -5.64 5.53
N ALA A 19 9.25 -6.58 5.27
CA ALA A 19 8.91 -7.99 5.07
C ALA A 19 8.56 -8.80 6.33
N LEU A 20 7.88 -8.24 7.36
CA LEU A 20 7.66 -8.97 8.62
C LEU A 20 6.26 -8.89 9.29
N LEU A 21 5.21 -8.36 8.67
CA LEU A 21 3.91 -8.20 9.36
C LEU A 21 2.72 -9.02 8.84
N THR A 22 2.92 -10.09 8.07
CA THR A 22 1.85 -11.09 7.87
C THR A 22 1.81 -12.18 8.96
N GLY A 23 2.62 -12.02 10.02
CA GLY A 23 2.68 -12.94 11.16
C GLY A 23 1.54 -12.73 12.16
N CYS A 24 0.53 -13.60 12.10
CA CYS A 24 -0.44 -13.92 13.16
C CYS A 24 -1.23 -12.73 13.74
N GLY A 25 -2.26 -12.24 13.03
CA GLY A 25 -3.19 -11.29 13.65
C GLY A 25 -4.41 -10.86 12.84
N GLY A 26 -4.40 -11.01 11.51
CA GLY A 26 -5.39 -10.35 10.66
C GLY A 26 -5.31 -8.82 10.79
N TYR A 27 -6.15 -8.13 10.03
CA TYR A 27 -6.35 -6.70 10.18
C TYR A 27 -7.47 -6.49 11.20
N GLY A 28 -7.25 -5.60 12.17
CA GLY A 28 -8.32 -5.18 13.07
C GLY A 28 -9.43 -4.41 12.35
N PRO A 29 -10.43 -3.88 13.08
CA PRO A 29 -11.44 -3.01 12.51
C PRO A 29 -10.80 -1.83 11.79
N VAL A 30 -11.18 -1.60 10.54
CA VAL A 30 -10.68 -0.47 9.75
C VAL A 30 -11.76 0.58 9.48
N SER A 31 -11.32 1.80 9.26
CA SER A 31 -12.14 2.91 8.83
C SER A 31 -12.73 2.67 7.42
N PRO A 32 -13.87 3.32 7.08
CA PRO A 32 -14.41 3.27 5.73
C PRO A 32 -13.42 3.75 4.66
N ALA A 33 -12.60 4.75 4.99
CA ALA A 33 -11.58 5.28 4.10
C ALA A 33 -10.49 4.22 3.82
N ALA A 34 -10.02 3.53 4.86
CA ALA A 34 -9.06 2.44 4.71
C ALA A 34 -9.62 1.29 3.86
N TYR A 35 -10.89 0.89 4.07
CA TYR A 35 -11.54 -0.13 3.28
C TYR A 35 -11.68 0.26 1.79
N ASP A 36 -12.03 1.52 1.50
CA ASP A 36 -12.10 2.02 0.13
C ASP A 36 -10.73 2.05 -0.56
N LEU A 37 -9.69 2.43 0.17
CA LEU A 37 -8.31 2.39 -0.33
C LEU A 37 -7.83 0.95 -0.53
N ALA A 38 -8.19 0.00 0.34
CA ALA A 38 -7.88 -1.42 0.18
C ALA A 38 -8.52 -2.01 -1.09
N LYS A 39 -9.78 -1.65 -1.41
CA LYS A 39 -10.38 -1.97 -2.72
C LYS A 39 -9.57 -1.40 -3.87
N GLY A 40 -9.09 -0.16 -3.71
CA GLY A 40 -8.16 0.47 -4.65
C GLY A 40 -6.89 -0.36 -4.85
N VAL A 41 -6.25 -0.78 -3.75
CA VAL A 41 -5.02 -1.60 -3.78
C VAL A 41 -5.30 -2.91 -4.50
N TYR A 42 -6.35 -3.62 -4.12
CA TYR A 42 -6.76 -4.87 -4.78
C TYR A 42 -6.98 -4.67 -6.28
N SER A 43 -7.69 -3.61 -6.67
CA SER A 43 -7.97 -3.31 -8.08
C SER A 43 -6.70 -2.97 -8.86
N VAL A 44 -5.76 -2.24 -8.29
CA VAL A 44 -4.52 -1.85 -8.97
C VAL A 44 -3.53 -3.02 -9.07
N THR A 45 -3.39 -3.80 -8.01
CA THR A 45 -2.50 -4.96 -7.94
C THR A 45 -2.99 -6.12 -8.79
N SER A 46 -4.30 -6.31 -8.92
CA SER A 46 -4.88 -7.34 -9.82
C SER A 46 -4.60 -7.11 -11.30
N ARG A 47 -4.34 -5.86 -11.71
CA ARG A 47 -3.95 -5.48 -13.08
C ARG A 47 -2.47 -5.10 -13.20
N GLU A 48 -1.70 -5.27 -12.13
CA GLU A 48 -0.26 -4.94 -12.05
C GLU A 48 0.08 -3.55 -12.61
N SER A 49 -0.77 -2.55 -12.32
CA SER A 49 -0.64 -1.22 -12.92
C SER A 49 0.20 -0.29 -12.05
N ALA A 50 1.49 -0.18 -12.38
CA ALA A 50 2.43 0.71 -11.68
C ALA A 50 1.98 2.19 -11.70
N GLU A 51 1.46 2.68 -12.83
CA GLU A 51 0.94 4.05 -12.94
C GLU A 51 -0.17 4.33 -11.91
N HIS A 52 -1.15 3.43 -11.81
CA HIS A 52 -2.23 3.61 -10.86
C HIS A 52 -1.81 3.33 -9.41
N LEU A 53 -0.71 2.58 -9.21
CA LEU A 53 -0.16 2.34 -7.88
C LEU A 53 0.39 3.63 -7.27
N ASP A 54 1.04 4.47 -8.07
CA ASP A 54 1.55 5.76 -7.60
C ASP A 54 0.41 6.74 -7.30
N VAL A 55 -0.63 6.78 -8.13
CA VAL A 55 -1.85 7.56 -7.84
C VAL A 55 -2.49 7.11 -6.54
N LEU A 56 -2.55 5.80 -6.30
CA LEU A 56 -3.12 5.24 -5.09
C LEU A 56 -2.27 5.56 -3.84
N ALA A 57 -0.95 5.53 -3.97
CA ALA A 57 -0.04 5.95 -2.90
C ALA A 57 -0.31 7.40 -2.47
N SER A 58 -0.48 8.32 -3.43
CA SER A 58 -0.84 9.71 -3.12
C SER A 58 -2.17 9.83 -2.40
N LYS A 59 -3.18 9.04 -2.80
CA LYS A 59 -4.50 9.02 -2.10
C LYS A 59 -4.40 8.53 -0.66
N ILE A 60 -3.53 7.55 -0.39
CA ILE A 60 -3.25 7.08 0.97
C ILE A 60 -2.62 8.20 1.78
N ASP A 61 -1.66 8.93 1.21
CA ASP A 61 -0.98 10.04 1.89
C ASP A 61 -1.95 11.21 2.16
N GLU A 62 -2.83 11.53 1.21
CA GLU A 62 -3.88 12.53 1.36
C GLU A 62 -4.86 12.16 2.48
N ALA A 63 -5.37 10.94 2.48
CA ALA A 63 -6.31 10.45 3.49
C ALA A 63 -5.68 10.45 4.89
N ALA A 64 -4.41 10.04 5.00
CA ALA A 64 -3.68 10.11 6.25
C ALA A 64 -3.45 11.56 6.71
N GLY A 65 -3.06 12.47 5.81
CA GLY A 65 -2.89 13.90 6.12
C GLY A 65 -4.18 14.59 6.54
N ALA A 66 -5.32 14.11 6.04
CA ALA A 66 -6.65 14.54 6.44
C ALA A 66 -7.17 13.90 7.74
N GLY A 67 -6.39 13.01 8.38
CA GLY A 67 -6.78 12.30 9.60
C GLY A 67 -7.88 11.26 9.40
N GLN A 68 -8.07 10.79 8.17
CA GLN A 68 -9.07 9.77 7.83
C GLN A 68 -8.56 8.34 8.03
N LEU A 69 -7.26 8.19 8.26
CA LEU A 69 -6.59 6.92 8.53
C LEU A 69 -5.95 6.94 9.91
N THR A 70 -6.00 5.80 10.59
CA THR A 70 -5.17 5.58 11.78
C THR A 70 -3.71 5.34 11.38
N GLY A 71 -2.80 5.37 12.36
CA GLY A 71 -1.39 5.05 12.12
C GLY A 71 -1.20 3.63 11.59
N ASP A 72 -1.97 2.66 12.10
CA ASP A 72 -1.91 1.26 11.68
C ASP A 72 -2.47 1.08 10.26
N GLU A 73 -3.62 1.69 9.96
CA GLU A 73 -4.22 1.65 8.61
C GLU A 73 -3.28 2.24 7.55
N GLN A 74 -2.65 3.37 7.87
CA GLN A 74 -1.66 3.99 7.00
C GLN A 74 -0.47 3.05 6.76
N LEU A 75 0.03 2.41 7.83
CA LEU A 75 1.16 1.48 7.74
C LEU A 75 0.81 0.29 6.85
N TRP A 76 -0.33 -0.35 7.08
CA TRP A 76 -0.78 -1.50 6.32
C TRP A 76 -0.96 -1.20 4.83
N LEU A 77 -1.65 -0.10 4.49
CA LEU A 77 -1.89 0.28 3.10
C LEU A 77 -0.58 0.63 2.38
N ARG A 78 0.34 1.32 3.06
CA ARG A 78 1.67 1.64 2.50
C ARG A 78 2.53 0.40 2.31
N ASP A 79 2.46 -0.57 3.22
CA ASP A 79 3.19 -1.84 3.09
C ASP A 79 2.71 -2.65 1.88
N MET A 80 1.40 -2.70 1.63
CA MET A 80 0.87 -3.30 0.40
C MET A 80 1.38 -2.60 -0.86
N VAL A 81 1.40 -1.26 -0.88
CA VAL A 81 1.95 -0.48 -2.00
C VAL A 81 3.44 -0.75 -2.18
N ALA A 82 4.22 -0.82 -1.10
CA ALA A 82 5.64 -1.12 -1.15
C ALA A 82 5.89 -2.55 -1.68
N THR A 83 5.11 -3.52 -1.21
CA THR A 83 5.15 -4.92 -1.67
C THR A 83 4.89 -5.02 -3.17
N ALA A 84 3.86 -4.32 -3.67
CA ALA A 84 3.57 -4.22 -5.09
C ALA A 84 4.69 -3.53 -5.89
N ARG A 85 5.27 -2.43 -5.38
CA ARG A 85 6.43 -1.75 -6.01
C ARG A 85 7.67 -2.64 -6.10
N ASN A 86 7.83 -3.58 -5.17
CA ASN A 86 8.90 -4.58 -5.20
C ASN A 86 8.63 -5.73 -6.18
N GLY A 87 7.53 -5.68 -6.93
CA GLY A 87 7.14 -6.68 -7.91
C GLY A 87 6.29 -7.82 -7.36
N ASP A 88 6.02 -7.85 -6.05
CA ASP A 88 5.17 -8.87 -5.44
C ASP A 88 3.69 -8.44 -5.45
N TRP A 89 3.16 -8.28 -6.65
CA TRP A 89 1.78 -7.87 -6.90
C TRP A 89 0.76 -8.83 -6.27
N ALA A 90 1.07 -10.13 -6.28
CA ALA A 90 0.21 -11.15 -5.72
C ALA A 90 0.09 -11.02 -4.20
N ALA A 91 1.22 -10.88 -3.48
CA ALA A 91 1.19 -10.69 -2.04
C ALA A 91 0.45 -9.41 -1.63
N ALA A 92 0.68 -8.30 -2.34
CA ALA A 92 -0.04 -7.05 -2.09
C ALA A 92 -1.56 -7.17 -2.33
N ARG A 93 -1.95 -7.88 -3.39
CA ARG A 93 -3.37 -8.17 -3.68
C ARG A 93 -4.01 -9.02 -2.60
N ASP A 94 -3.32 -10.08 -2.17
CA ASP A 94 -3.82 -10.97 -1.13
C ASP A 94 -3.92 -10.27 0.22
N ALA A 95 -2.94 -9.44 0.58
CA ALA A 95 -3.01 -8.60 1.77
C ALA A 95 -4.22 -7.64 1.74
N ALA A 96 -4.47 -6.97 0.61
CA ALA A 96 -5.63 -6.10 0.46
C ALA A 96 -6.96 -6.88 0.56
N ARG A 97 -7.01 -8.08 -0.03
CA ARG A 97 -8.17 -8.97 0.06
C ARG A 97 -8.43 -9.40 1.51
N THR A 98 -7.40 -9.86 2.22
CA THR A 98 -7.51 -10.26 3.63
C THR A 98 -7.99 -9.10 4.50
N MET A 99 -7.46 -7.89 4.32
CA MET A 99 -7.96 -6.71 5.06
C MET A 99 -9.47 -6.49 4.88
N MET A 100 -9.98 -6.66 3.66
CA MET A 100 -11.41 -6.53 3.39
C MET A 100 -12.24 -7.68 3.96
N GLU A 101 -11.73 -8.92 3.86
CA GLU A 101 -12.38 -10.13 4.40
C GLU A 101 -12.49 -10.07 5.92
N ASP A 102 -11.45 -9.62 6.63
CA ASP A 102 -11.45 -9.50 8.09
C ASP A 102 -12.59 -8.60 8.61
N GLN A 103 -13.00 -7.59 7.84
CA GLN A 103 -14.13 -6.73 8.21
C GLN A 103 -15.48 -7.44 8.11
N ILE A 104 -15.61 -8.41 7.20
CA ILE A 104 -16.83 -9.21 7.05
C ILE A 104 -16.91 -10.23 8.19
N ASP A 105 -15.78 -10.87 8.49
CA ASP A 105 -15.71 -11.88 9.56
C ASP A 105 -15.89 -11.27 10.95
N ASP A 106 -15.37 -10.07 11.18
CA ASP A 106 -15.63 -9.32 12.41
C ASP A 106 -17.10 -8.89 12.50
N ALA A 107 -17.72 -8.43 11.41
CA ALA A 107 -19.15 -8.08 11.40
C ALA A 107 -20.05 -9.26 11.79
N ASN A 108 -19.73 -10.48 11.35
CA ASN A 108 -20.50 -11.70 11.61
C ASN A 108 -20.32 -12.28 13.04
N ARG A 109 -19.39 -11.75 13.84
CA ARG A 109 -19.06 -12.27 15.19
C ARG A 109 -19.87 -11.60 16.32
N HIS A 110 -20.84 -10.76 15.99
CA HIS A 110 -21.73 -10.03 16.90
C HIS A 110 -23.09 -10.73 17.03
#